data_AF-F8UHM6-F1
#
_entry.id   AF-F8UHM6-F1
#
_cell.length_a   1.000
_cell.length_b   1.000
_cell.length_c   1.000
_cell.angle_alpha   90.00
_cell.angle_beta   90.00
_cell.angle_gamma   90.00
#
_symmetry.space_group_name_H-M   'P 1'
#
loop_
_entity.id
_entity.type
_entity.pdbx_description
1 polymer ?
#
loop_
_entity_poly.entity_id
_entity_poly.type
_entity_poly.pdbx_seq_one_letter_code
_entity_poly.pdbx_strand_id
1 'polypeptide(L)'
;MTTDTLPKAASRQVAIGGHTVTVTGISKGAGMIRPNMATMLGFMATDAVIAPALLQPLLKEAADLSFNRITIDGDTSTNDSFMLVATQRVGYAPITALDSAEGRTLRDAVVAVAQQLAQAIVRDGEGATKFITVTVQGGRDEAECKLAAYAIAHSPLVKTAFFASDPNLGRILAAVGYAGIHDLDQGLIDLFL
;
A
#
# COMPACT_ATOMS: atom_id res chain seq x y z
N MET A 1 -8.20 -5.34 17.23
CA MET A 1 -6.88 -5.96 16.98
C MET A 1 -7.02 -7.47 17.18
N THR A 2 -6.23 -8.29 16.50
CA THR A 2 -6.19 -9.76 16.69
C THR A 2 -4.79 -10.21 17.07
N THR A 3 -3.99 -10.73 16.13
CA THR A 3 -2.56 -11.03 16.26
C THR A 3 -1.64 -9.81 16.12
N ASP A 4 -2.20 -8.63 15.82
CA ASP A 4 -1.49 -7.35 15.87
C ASP A 4 -0.81 -7.16 17.24
N THR A 5 0.45 -6.76 17.27
CA THR A 5 1.15 -6.43 18.52
C THR A 5 1.05 -4.95 18.87
N LEU A 6 0.76 -4.10 17.87
CA LEU A 6 0.64 -2.65 18.03
C LEU A 6 -0.63 -2.09 17.37
N PRO A 7 -1.26 -1.06 17.97
CA PRO A 7 -2.31 -0.30 17.31
C PRO A 7 -1.75 0.50 16.13
N LYS A 8 -2.52 0.57 15.04
CA LYS A 8 -2.12 1.24 13.80
C LYS A 8 -3.09 2.39 13.52
N ALA A 9 -2.61 3.61 13.72
CA ALA A 9 -3.36 4.83 13.46
C ALA A 9 -2.45 5.87 12.81
N ALA A 10 -3.00 6.67 11.91
CA ALA A 10 -2.29 7.77 11.25
C ALA A 10 -3.25 8.94 11.03
N SER A 11 -2.73 10.16 11.12
CA SER A 11 -3.49 11.38 10.84
C SER A 11 -2.61 12.38 10.12
N ARG A 12 -3.19 13.12 9.16
CA ARG A 12 -2.53 14.16 8.39
C ARG A 12 -3.45 15.35 8.22
N GLN A 13 -2.88 16.55 8.34
CA GLN A 13 -3.56 17.80 8.05
C GLN A 13 -2.98 18.45 6.79
N VAL A 14 -3.84 19.02 5.96
CA VAL A 14 -3.48 19.73 4.73
C VAL A 14 -4.32 21.00 4.57
N ALA A 15 -3.79 21.99 3.85
CA ALA A 15 -4.52 23.22 3.54
C ALA A 15 -5.27 23.09 2.20
N ILE A 16 -6.58 23.28 2.20
CA ILE A 16 -7.45 23.22 1.01
C ILE A 16 -8.41 24.41 1.08
N GLY A 17 -8.46 25.22 0.02
CA GLY A 17 -9.32 26.41 -0.02
C GLY A 17 -9.08 27.40 1.13
N GLY A 18 -7.87 27.45 1.69
CA GLY A 18 -7.55 28.28 2.87
C GLY A 18 -7.97 27.69 4.22
N HIS A 19 -8.49 26.46 4.25
CA HIS A 19 -8.89 25.77 5.47
C HIS A 19 -8.01 24.55 5.76
N THR A 20 -7.85 24.23 7.04
CA THR A 20 -7.25 22.96 7.46
C THR A 20 -8.25 21.83 7.28
N VAL A 21 -7.86 20.83 6.50
CA VAL A 21 -8.55 19.56 6.30
C VAL A 21 -7.77 18.46 6.99
N THR A 22 -8.46 17.59 7.71
CA THR A 22 -7.88 16.44 8.40
C THR A 22 -8.25 15.14 7.69
N VAL A 23 -7.28 14.25 7.54
CA VAL A 23 -7.47 12.85 7.13
C VAL A 23 -6.91 11.97 8.23
N THR A 24 -7.74 11.09 8.80
CA THR A 24 -7.33 10.17 9.85
C THR A 24 -7.73 8.76 9.46
N GLY A 25 -6.90 7.77 9.78
CA GLY A 25 -7.20 6.38 9.53
C GLY A 25 -6.68 5.46 10.61
N ILE A 26 -7.30 4.29 10.69
CA ILE A 26 -6.86 3.15 11.48
C ILE A 26 -6.81 1.90 10.60
N SER A 27 -5.93 0.97 10.94
CA SER A 27 -5.87 -0.32 10.29
C SER A 27 -5.66 -1.49 11.26
N LYS A 28 -5.99 -2.69 10.79
CA LYS A 28 -5.78 -3.96 11.48
C LYS A 28 -5.28 -5.00 10.49
N GLY A 29 -4.31 -5.81 10.89
CA GLY A 29 -3.70 -6.87 10.09
C GLY A 29 -2.26 -7.12 10.52
N ALA A 30 -1.87 -8.39 10.57
CA ALA A 30 -0.51 -8.86 10.93
C ALA A 30 -0.17 -10.23 10.31
N GLY A 31 -1.17 -11.04 10.00
CA GLY A 31 -1.09 -12.29 9.23
C GLY A 31 -2.29 -12.45 8.29
N MET A 32 -2.19 -13.40 7.35
CA MET A 32 -3.03 -13.53 6.15
C MET A 32 -3.10 -12.22 5.37
N ILE A 33 -1.92 -11.67 5.05
CA ILE A 33 -1.80 -10.39 4.34
C ILE A 33 -1.24 -10.66 2.94
N ARG A 34 -2.14 -10.70 1.98
CA ARG A 34 -1.88 -10.41 0.56
C ARG A 34 -3.15 -9.79 -0.02
N PRO A 35 -3.38 -8.49 0.21
CA PRO A 35 -4.62 -7.86 -0.19
C PRO A 35 -4.71 -7.79 -1.71
N ASN A 36 -5.78 -8.38 -2.23
CA ASN A 36 -6.34 -8.09 -3.55
C ASN A 36 -7.78 -7.61 -3.31
N MET A 37 -7.92 -6.61 -2.44
CA MET A 37 -9.11 -6.42 -1.59
C MET A 37 -9.50 -7.74 -0.88
N ALA A 38 -8.48 -8.46 -0.35
CA ALA A 38 -8.66 -9.63 0.51
C ALA A 38 -7.56 -9.87 1.65
N THR A 39 -7.20 -8.95 2.58
CA THR A 39 -7.35 -9.03 4.08
C THR A 39 -6.51 -8.04 4.89
N MET A 40 -7.22 -7.09 5.48
CA MET A 40 -6.93 -6.08 6.46
C MET A 40 -8.30 -5.47 6.85
N LEU A 41 -8.38 -4.69 7.91
CA LEU A 41 -9.52 -3.80 8.10
C LEU A 41 -8.97 -2.39 8.13
N GLY A 42 -9.39 -1.55 7.20
CA GLY A 42 -8.95 -0.18 7.07
C GLY A 42 -10.14 0.77 7.14
N PHE A 43 -10.12 1.72 8.06
CA PHE A 43 -11.16 2.74 8.16
C PHE A 43 -10.50 4.11 8.17
N MET A 44 -10.90 4.95 7.22
CA MET A 44 -10.43 6.31 7.08
C MET A 44 -11.58 7.29 7.11
N ALA A 45 -11.34 8.45 7.71
CA ALA A 45 -12.27 9.55 7.77
C ALA A 45 -11.58 10.87 7.43
N THR A 46 -12.31 11.76 6.77
CA THR A 46 -11.89 13.14 6.52
C THR A 46 -13.04 14.11 6.75
N ASP A 47 -12.71 15.36 7.10
CA ASP A 47 -13.66 16.46 7.17
C ASP A 47 -13.81 17.23 5.84
N ALA A 48 -13.07 16.83 4.81
CA ALA A 48 -13.10 17.44 3.48
C ALA A 48 -14.51 17.51 2.87
N VAL A 49 -14.74 18.57 2.09
CA VAL A 49 -15.94 18.71 1.26
C VAL A 49 -15.63 18.23 -0.15
N ILE A 50 -16.22 17.12 -0.55
CA ILE A 50 -15.92 16.43 -1.81
C ILE A 50 -17.20 15.87 -2.42
N ALA A 51 -17.34 16.01 -3.74
CA ALA A 51 -18.43 15.41 -4.49
C ALA A 51 -18.48 13.88 -4.25
N PRO A 52 -19.63 13.30 -3.86
CA PRO A 52 -19.74 11.88 -3.53
C PRO A 52 -19.24 10.92 -4.62
N ALA A 53 -19.42 11.30 -5.90
CA ALA A 53 -18.96 10.52 -7.04
C ALA A 53 -17.43 10.31 -7.09
N LEU A 54 -16.64 11.15 -6.41
CA LEU A 54 -15.18 11.07 -6.37
C LEU A 54 -14.65 10.17 -5.24
N LEU A 55 -15.48 9.81 -4.26
CA LEU A 55 -15.03 9.00 -3.11
C LEU A 55 -14.61 7.59 -3.54
N GLN A 56 -15.38 6.94 -4.41
CA GLN A 56 -15.06 5.58 -4.85
C GLN A 56 -13.77 5.51 -5.70
N PRO A 57 -13.56 6.40 -6.70
CA PRO A 57 -12.26 6.49 -7.38
C PRO A 57 -11.09 6.76 -6.44
N LEU A 58 -11.25 7.70 -5.51
CA LEU A 58 -10.20 8.04 -4.53
C LEU A 58 -9.87 6.87 -3.60
N LEU A 59 -10.89 6.17 -3.11
CA LEU A 59 -10.72 4.97 -2.26
C LEU A 59 -9.99 3.87 -3.02
N LYS A 60 -10.37 3.62 -4.28
CA LYS A 60 -9.71 2.62 -5.14
C LYS A 60 -8.25 2.96 -5.38
N GLU A 61 -7.94 4.20 -5.76
CA GLU A 61 -6.57 4.63 -5.98
C GLU A 61 -5.73 4.51 -4.69
N ALA A 62 -6.28 4.93 -3.55
CA ALA A 62 -5.62 4.77 -2.27
C ALA A 62 -5.33 3.30 -1.95
N ALA A 63 -6.28 2.39 -2.18
CA ALA A 63 -6.08 0.95 -1.99
C ALA A 63 -4.97 0.40 -2.91
N ASP A 64 -4.99 0.76 -4.20
CA ASP A 64 -4.07 0.29 -5.24
C ASP A 64 -2.63 0.80 -5.06
N LEU A 65 -2.47 1.94 -4.39
CA LEU A 65 -1.17 2.54 -4.06
C LEU A 65 -0.67 2.21 -2.65
N SER A 66 -1.44 1.50 -1.83
CA SER A 66 -1.06 1.11 -0.47
C SER A 66 -1.33 -0.36 -0.14
N PHE A 67 -2.55 -0.71 0.28
CA PHE A 67 -2.89 -2.01 0.85
C PHE A 67 -2.76 -3.13 -0.20
N ASN A 68 -3.11 -2.88 -1.47
CA ASN A 68 -2.91 -3.83 -2.57
C ASN A 68 -1.44 -3.89 -3.06
N ARG A 69 -0.48 -3.39 -2.27
CA ARG A 69 0.97 -3.46 -2.54
C ARG A 69 1.78 -4.00 -1.36
N ILE A 70 1.11 -4.55 -0.35
CA ILE A 70 1.79 -5.20 0.79
C ILE A 70 1.52 -6.70 0.81
N THR A 71 2.46 -7.45 1.37
CA THR A 71 2.28 -8.87 1.67
C THR A 71 3.13 -9.29 2.87
N ILE A 72 2.67 -10.28 3.62
CA ILE A 72 3.40 -10.87 4.75
C ILE A 72 3.68 -12.35 4.46
N ASP A 73 2.63 -13.15 4.30
CA ASP A 73 2.67 -14.60 4.12
C ASP A 73 2.16 -15.07 2.74
N GLY A 74 1.55 -14.17 1.97
CA GLY A 74 1.02 -14.48 0.64
C GLY A 74 -0.42 -15.02 0.67
N ASP A 75 -1.00 -15.20 1.86
CA ASP A 75 -2.34 -15.73 2.04
C ASP A 75 -3.39 -14.61 2.02
N THR A 76 -4.39 -14.81 1.17
CA THR A 76 -5.48 -13.86 0.94
C THR A 76 -6.70 -14.31 1.77
N SER A 77 -7.13 -13.54 2.76
CA SER A 77 -8.26 -13.91 3.64
C SER A 77 -9.62 -13.38 3.15
N THR A 78 -10.70 -13.85 3.78
CA THR A 78 -12.09 -13.79 3.30
C THR A 78 -12.86 -12.53 3.69
N ASN A 79 -12.32 -11.63 4.53
CA ASN A 79 -13.09 -10.61 5.25
C ASN A 79 -12.58 -9.18 5.08
N ASP A 80 -11.99 -8.90 3.93
CA ASP A 80 -11.26 -7.67 3.74
C ASP A 80 -12.15 -6.46 3.53
N SER A 81 -11.80 -5.32 4.13
CA SER A 81 -12.65 -4.12 4.05
C SER A 81 -11.88 -2.84 4.26
N PHE A 82 -11.86 -1.99 3.23
CA PHE A 82 -11.33 -0.64 3.29
C PHE A 82 -12.45 0.38 3.05
N MET A 83 -12.65 1.30 4.01
CA MET A 83 -13.70 2.31 3.95
C MET A 83 -13.13 3.71 4.10
N LEU A 84 -13.65 4.66 3.33
CA LEU A 84 -13.37 6.09 3.45
C LEU A 84 -14.68 6.85 3.69
N VAL A 85 -14.70 7.66 4.74
CA VAL A 85 -15.85 8.49 5.13
C VAL A 85 -15.45 9.96 5.01
N ALA A 86 -16.28 10.77 4.34
CA ALA A 86 -16.13 12.22 4.32
C ALA A 86 -17.29 12.87 5.08
N THR A 87 -16.99 13.61 6.15
CA THR A 87 -18.01 14.25 6.99
C THR A 87 -18.51 15.59 6.44
N GLN A 88 -17.86 16.14 5.40
CA GLN A 88 -18.28 17.35 4.68
C GLN A 88 -18.42 18.58 5.61
N ARG A 89 -17.52 18.72 6.61
CA ARG A 89 -17.66 19.72 7.69
C ARG A 89 -16.88 21.00 7.48
N VAL A 90 -15.88 21.02 6.62
CA VAL A 90 -15.08 22.22 6.37
C VAL A 90 -15.86 23.22 5.49
N GLY A 91 -15.64 24.52 5.68
CA GLY A 91 -16.45 25.59 5.07
C GLY A 91 -16.08 26.03 3.65
N TYR A 92 -15.52 25.17 2.79
CA TYR A 92 -15.17 25.51 1.39
C TYR A 92 -16.07 24.81 0.36
N ALA A 93 -16.03 25.28 -0.89
CA ALA A 93 -16.84 24.72 -1.98
C ALA A 93 -16.43 23.27 -2.31
N PRO A 94 -17.37 22.34 -2.58
CA PRO A 94 -17.03 20.95 -2.80
C PRO A 94 -15.95 20.74 -3.88
N ILE A 95 -14.98 19.87 -3.59
CA ILE A 95 -14.04 19.37 -4.59
C ILE A 95 -14.85 18.55 -5.61
N THR A 96 -14.89 19.00 -6.86
CA THR A 96 -15.63 18.35 -7.95
C THR A 96 -14.76 17.61 -8.96
N ALA A 97 -13.43 17.70 -8.83
CA ALA A 97 -12.49 16.94 -9.66
C ALA A 97 -11.21 16.59 -8.89
N LEU A 98 -10.74 15.34 -9.00
CA LEU A 98 -9.52 14.87 -8.31
C LEU A 98 -8.23 15.42 -8.94
N ASP A 99 -8.28 15.90 -10.18
CA ASP A 99 -7.19 16.55 -10.90
C ASP A 99 -7.17 18.09 -10.71
N SER A 100 -8.08 18.65 -9.90
CA SER A 100 -7.94 20.04 -9.42
C SER A 100 -6.78 20.16 -8.41
N ALA A 101 -6.36 21.37 -8.08
CA ALA A 101 -5.29 21.58 -7.09
C ALA A 101 -5.70 21.05 -5.71
N GLU A 102 -6.93 21.35 -5.30
CA GLU A 102 -7.56 20.90 -4.07
C GLU A 102 -7.77 19.38 -4.08
N GLY A 103 -8.25 18.85 -5.21
CA GLY A 103 -8.45 17.41 -5.42
C GLY A 103 -7.15 16.61 -5.28
N ARG A 104 -6.06 17.08 -5.90
CA ARG A 104 -4.73 16.46 -5.75
C ARG A 104 -4.24 16.53 -4.32
N THR A 105 -4.42 17.67 -3.65
CA THR A 105 -4.00 17.85 -2.26
C THR A 105 -4.71 16.86 -1.32
N LEU A 106 -6.03 16.70 -1.48
CA LEU A 106 -6.80 15.71 -0.71
C LEU A 106 -6.38 14.28 -1.07
N ARG A 107 -6.24 13.98 -2.36
CA ARG A 107 -5.82 12.67 -2.86
C ARG A 107 -4.49 12.24 -2.25
N ASP A 108 -3.48 13.11 -2.33
CA ASP A 108 -2.14 12.83 -1.82
C ASP A 108 -2.15 12.66 -0.29
N ALA A 109 -3.02 13.37 0.44
CA ALA A 109 -3.20 13.18 1.87
C ALA A 109 -3.82 11.82 2.20
N VAL A 110 -4.87 11.40 1.48
CA VAL A 110 -5.51 10.10 1.64
C VAL A 110 -4.56 8.96 1.30
N VAL A 111 -3.88 9.03 0.15
CA VAL A 111 -2.90 8.02 -0.27
C VAL A 111 -1.77 7.90 0.76
N ALA A 112 -1.24 9.01 1.27
CA ALA A 112 -0.17 8.98 2.26
C ALA A 112 -0.59 8.33 3.58
N VAL A 113 -1.79 8.63 4.09
CA VAL A 113 -2.33 7.99 5.30
C VAL A 113 -2.52 6.48 5.06
N ALA A 114 -3.07 6.10 3.91
CA ALA A 114 -3.27 4.70 3.54
C ALA A 114 -1.91 3.95 3.43
N GLN A 115 -0.89 4.56 2.82
CA GLN A 115 0.46 4.01 2.72
C GLN A 115 1.12 3.84 4.09
N GLN A 116 1.00 4.83 4.98
CA GLN A 116 1.54 4.72 6.33
C GLN A 116 0.89 3.56 7.11
N LEU A 117 -0.43 3.41 6.98
CA LEU A 117 -1.16 2.30 7.60
C LEU A 117 -0.80 0.93 7.01
N ALA A 118 -0.62 0.85 5.68
CA ALA A 118 -0.19 -0.38 5.02
C ALA A 118 1.23 -0.78 5.46
N GLN A 119 2.15 0.17 5.55
CA GLN A 119 3.50 -0.08 6.06
C GLN A 119 3.49 -0.49 7.54
N ALA A 120 2.59 0.09 8.35
CA ALA A 120 2.43 -0.30 9.75
C ALA A 120 1.95 -1.76 9.89
N ILE A 121 1.13 -2.26 8.96
CA ILE A 121 0.74 -3.68 8.89
C ILE A 121 1.97 -4.56 8.63
N VAL A 122 2.80 -4.23 7.63
CA VAL A 122 3.98 -5.04 7.30
C VAL A 122 5.01 -5.03 8.43
N ARG A 123 5.20 -3.87 9.08
CA ARG A 123 6.14 -3.73 10.22
C ARG A 123 5.71 -4.53 11.43
N ASP A 124 4.41 -4.71 11.63
CA ASP A 124 3.81 -5.50 12.70
C ASP A 124 3.44 -6.91 12.24
N GLY A 125 4.06 -7.40 11.15
CA GLY A 125 3.78 -8.73 10.65
C GLY A 125 4.15 -9.82 11.65
N GLU A 126 3.40 -10.91 11.65
CA GLU A 126 3.60 -12.01 12.60
C GLU A 126 5.05 -12.56 12.51
N GLY A 127 5.81 -12.38 13.60
CA GLY A 127 7.22 -12.78 13.67
C GLY A 127 8.19 -11.95 12.81
N ALA A 128 7.75 -10.84 12.22
CA ALA A 128 8.59 -9.98 11.39
C ALA A 128 9.63 -9.23 12.23
N THR A 129 10.89 -9.23 11.77
CA THR A 129 12.00 -8.49 12.40
C THR A 129 12.53 -7.35 11.55
N LYS A 130 12.17 -7.32 10.26
CA LYS A 130 12.62 -6.36 9.26
C LYS A 130 11.45 -5.96 8.36
N PHE A 131 11.43 -4.70 7.95
CA PHE A 131 10.55 -4.20 6.89
C PHE A 131 11.35 -4.12 5.59
N ILE A 132 10.85 -4.74 4.53
CA ILE A 132 11.51 -4.80 3.22
C ILE A 132 10.65 -4.08 2.18
N THR A 133 11.28 -3.21 1.40
CA THR A 133 10.66 -2.57 0.24
C THR A 133 11.26 -3.17 -1.03
N VAL A 134 10.41 -3.64 -1.93
CA VAL A 134 10.82 -4.11 -3.26
C VAL A 134 10.41 -3.06 -4.27
N THR A 135 11.40 -2.45 -4.94
CA THR A 135 11.16 -1.47 -6.00
C THR A 135 11.59 -2.08 -7.32
N VAL A 136 10.65 -2.20 -8.25
CA VAL A 136 10.90 -2.67 -9.61
C VAL A 136 10.64 -1.52 -10.57
N GLN A 137 11.60 -1.28 -11.46
CA GLN A 137 11.58 -0.21 -12.46
C GLN A 137 12.04 -0.80 -13.80
N GLY A 138 11.75 -0.10 -14.90
CA GLY A 138 12.19 -0.50 -16.24
C GLY A 138 11.40 -1.65 -16.89
N GLY A 139 10.40 -2.21 -16.20
CA GLY A 139 9.46 -3.14 -16.81
C GLY A 139 8.56 -2.45 -17.83
N ARG A 140 7.99 -3.25 -18.75
CA ARG A 140 7.12 -2.79 -19.84
C ARG A 140 5.91 -2.00 -19.34
N ASP A 141 5.31 -2.47 -18.26
CA ASP A 141 4.13 -1.90 -17.63
C ASP A 141 4.10 -2.18 -16.12
N GLU A 142 3.14 -1.56 -15.42
CA GLU A 142 2.98 -1.75 -13.98
C GLU A 142 2.66 -3.21 -13.60
N ALA A 143 1.95 -3.95 -14.47
CA ALA A 143 1.56 -5.32 -14.19
C ALA A 143 2.78 -6.25 -14.20
N GLU A 144 3.68 -6.09 -15.17
CA GLU A 144 4.95 -6.80 -15.23
C GLU A 144 5.83 -6.49 -14.02
N CYS A 145 5.98 -5.20 -13.66
CA CYS A 145 6.71 -4.80 -12.46
C CYS A 145 6.13 -5.44 -11.18
N LYS A 146 4.80 -5.53 -11.09
CA LYS A 146 4.12 -6.20 -9.96
C LYS A 146 4.41 -7.70 -9.93
N LEU A 147 4.45 -8.39 -11.09
CA LEU A 147 4.80 -9.81 -11.14
C LEU A 147 6.17 -10.07 -10.53
N ALA A 148 7.20 -9.32 -10.97
CA ALA A 148 8.54 -9.42 -10.41
C ALA A 148 8.57 -9.07 -8.91
N ALA A 149 7.93 -7.97 -8.51
CA ALA A 149 7.91 -7.53 -7.12
C ALA A 149 7.28 -8.57 -6.18
N TYR A 150 6.15 -9.15 -6.57
CA TYR A 150 5.48 -10.20 -5.78
C TYR A 150 6.25 -11.52 -5.78
N ALA A 151 6.89 -11.89 -6.88
CA ALA A 151 7.72 -13.10 -6.92
C ALA A 151 8.89 -13.01 -5.92
N ILE A 152 9.53 -11.84 -5.83
CA ILE A 152 10.57 -11.54 -4.83
C ILE A 152 9.97 -11.55 -3.42
N ALA A 153 8.89 -10.81 -3.19
CA ALA A 153 8.29 -10.63 -1.86
C ALA A 153 7.74 -11.94 -1.26
N HIS A 154 7.21 -12.85 -2.08
CA HIS A 154 6.70 -14.14 -1.64
C HIS A 154 7.78 -15.21 -1.48
N SER A 155 8.98 -15.01 -2.02
CA SER A 155 10.03 -16.02 -1.99
C SER A 155 10.47 -16.33 -0.55
N PRO A 156 10.28 -17.56 -0.04
CA PRO A 156 10.75 -17.93 1.29
C PRO A 156 12.28 -17.81 1.40
N LEU A 157 13.01 -18.08 0.32
CA LEU A 157 14.46 -17.95 0.29
C LEU A 157 14.91 -16.49 0.40
N VAL A 158 14.23 -15.56 -0.28
CA VAL A 158 14.52 -14.12 -0.13
C VAL A 158 14.20 -13.65 1.30
N LYS A 159 13.01 -14.00 1.83
CA LYS A 159 12.60 -13.62 3.18
C LYS A 159 13.57 -14.12 4.25
N THR A 160 14.01 -15.37 4.15
CA THR A 160 14.99 -15.96 5.09
C THR A 160 16.38 -15.36 4.94
N ALA A 161 16.81 -14.98 3.73
CA ALA A 161 18.08 -14.27 3.53
C ALA A 161 18.06 -12.90 4.25
N PHE A 162 17.00 -12.10 4.05
CA PHE A 162 16.85 -10.82 4.75
C PHE A 162 16.73 -10.97 6.27
N PHE A 163 16.03 -12.00 6.75
CA PHE A 163 15.98 -12.31 8.18
C PHE A 163 17.40 -12.54 8.75
N ALA A 164 18.24 -13.27 8.03
CA ALA A 164 19.64 -13.52 8.38
C ALA A 164 20.60 -12.35 8.06
N SER A 165 20.10 -11.24 7.52
CA SER A 165 20.91 -10.11 7.02
C SER A 165 21.95 -10.53 5.95
N ASP A 166 21.60 -11.52 5.12
CA ASP A 166 22.40 -11.99 3.98
C ASP A 166 21.98 -11.26 2.68
N PRO A 167 22.85 -10.43 2.07
CA PRO A 167 22.54 -9.68 0.84
C PRO A 167 22.59 -10.57 -0.42
N ASN A 168 21.69 -11.54 -0.47
CA ASN A 168 21.73 -12.62 -1.47
C ASN A 168 21.04 -12.24 -2.79
N LEU A 169 21.77 -11.53 -3.65
CA LEU A 169 21.27 -11.16 -4.99
C LEU A 169 20.88 -12.37 -5.85
N GLY A 170 21.55 -13.52 -5.68
CA GLY A 170 21.24 -14.75 -6.41
C GLY A 170 19.82 -15.26 -6.11
N ARG A 171 19.37 -15.19 -4.86
CA ARG A 171 17.99 -15.56 -4.48
C ARG A 171 16.96 -14.59 -5.04
N ILE A 172 17.29 -13.30 -5.14
CA ILE A 172 16.43 -12.28 -5.74
C ILE A 172 16.29 -12.54 -7.25
N LEU A 173 17.41 -12.75 -7.95
CA LEU A 173 17.40 -13.04 -9.38
C LEU A 173 16.66 -14.35 -9.70
N ALA A 174 16.85 -15.39 -8.88
CA ALA A 174 16.08 -16.62 -9.02
C ALA A 174 14.58 -16.38 -8.88
N ALA A 175 14.17 -15.51 -7.96
CA ALA A 175 12.76 -15.14 -7.78
C ALA A 175 12.19 -14.38 -8.97
N VAL A 176 12.95 -13.45 -9.55
CA VAL A 176 12.60 -12.78 -10.80
C VAL A 176 12.44 -13.79 -11.94
N GLY A 177 13.32 -14.80 -12.02
CA GLY A 177 13.30 -15.83 -13.06
C GLY A 177 12.03 -16.71 -13.09
N TYR A 178 11.33 -16.88 -11.96
CA TYR A 178 10.05 -17.59 -11.91
C TYR A 178 8.83 -16.67 -11.80
N ALA A 179 8.98 -15.36 -12.03
CA ALA A 179 7.90 -14.37 -11.89
C ALA A 179 6.76 -14.51 -12.92
N GLY A 180 6.87 -15.41 -13.88
CA GLY A 180 5.88 -15.59 -14.95
C GLY A 180 6.02 -14.59 -16.11
N ILE A 181 7.18 -13.92 -16.21
CA ILE A 181 7.54 -13.05 -17.34
C ILE A 181 8.31 -13.91 -18.35
N HIS A 182 7.72 -14.17 -19.51
CA HIS A 182 8.23 -15.16 -20.46
C HIS A 182 9.28 -14.63 -21.43
N ASP A 183 9.31 -13.32 -21.64
CA ASP A 183 10.18 -12.59 -22.57
C ASP A 183 11.25 -11.75 -21.85
N LEU A 184 11.53 -12.06 -20.58
CA LEU A 184 12.51 -11.34 -19.79
C LEU A 184 13.95 -11.59 -20.28
N ASP A 185 14.65 -10.53 -20.69
CA ASP A 185 16.08 -10.59 -20.99
C ASP A 185 16.91 -10.42 -19.71
N GLN A 186 17.48 -11.53 -19.24
CA GLN A 186 18.33 -11.55 -18.05
C GLN A 186 19.58 -10.64 -18.15
N GLY A 187 20.04 -10.32 -19.37
CA GLY A 187 21.21 -9.46 -19.59
C GLY A 187 20.96 -7.99 -19.30
N LEU A 188 19.69 -7.59 -19.12
CA LEU A 188 19.27 -6.21 -18.87
C LEU A 188 18.87 -5.96 -17.40
N ILE A 189 19.04 -6.96 -16.52
CA ILE A 189 18.59 -6.88 -15.13
C ILE A 189 19.72 -6.33 -14.26
N ASP A 190 19.46 -5.17 -13.65
CA ASP A 190 20.27 -4.61 -12.57
C ASP A 190 19.59 -4.84 -11.21
N LEU A 191 20.37 -5.22 -10.19
CA LEU A 191 19.88 -5.45 -8.82
C LEU A 191 20.69 -4.64 -7.81
N PHE A 192 19.99 -4.06 -6.84
CA PHE A 192 20.56 -3.22 -5.77
C PHE A 192 19.95 -3.61 -4.42
N LEU A 193 20.74 -3.49 -3.35
CA LEU A 193 20.34 -3.71 -1.95
C LEU A 193 20.80 -2.56 -1.05
#